data_AF-A0A7C7Q0L6-F1
#
_entry.id   AF-A0A7C7Q0L6-F1
#
_cell.length_a   1.000
_cell.length_b   1.000
_cell.length_c   1.000
_cell.angle_alpha   90.00
_cell.angle_beta   90.00
_cell.angle_gamma   90.00
#
_symmetry.space_group_name_H-M   'P 1'
#
loop_
_entity.id
_entity.type
_entity.pdbx_description
1 polymer ?
#
loop_
_entity_poly.entity_id
_entity_poly.type
_entity_poly.pdbx_seq_one_letter_code
_entity_poly.pdbx_strand_id
1 'polypeptide(L)'
;FKELISIPFLYTFILAIIFKKLKISLSSSLINFMELTGKSSLPLMLISLGTRLASISFEDVFKGIIYASLKFIVNFSLLILSAKIFSLKGLEFYVFVLQNILPSAILNYVFCEKYNKNPNIVSSIILFSTLLSLIYLPLVIIFLNKVS
;
A
#
# COMPACT_ATOMS: atom_id res chain seq x y z
N PHE A 1 21.05 3.86 10.11
CA PHE A 1 21.31 2.42 9.91
C PHE A 1 20.80 1.52 11.06
N LYS A 2 21.00 1.84 12.35
CA LYS A 2 20.45 1.04 13.47
C LYS A 2 18.91 0.88 13.46
N GLU A 3 18.17 1.88 12.97
CA GLU A 3 16.69 1.81 12.90
C GLU A 3 16.17 0.92 11.76
N LEU A 4 16.87 0.84 10.62
CA LEU A 4 16.53 -0.10 9.53
C LEU A 4 16.61 -1.55 10.03
N ILE A 5 17.55 -1.81 10.93
CA ILE A 5 17.74 -3.09 11.61
C ILE A 5 16.64 -3.39 12.65
N SER A 6 15.79 -2.40 12.96
CA SER A 6 14.66 -2.56 13.89
C SER A 6 13.31 -2.69 13.19
N ILE A 7 13.28 -2.83 11.86
CA ILE A 7 12.06 -3.03 11.08
C ILE A 7 11.85 -4.55 10.88
N PRO A 8 10.93 -5.20 11.62
CA PRO A 8 10.79 -6.66 11.60
C PRO A 8 10.47 -7.19 10.21
N PHE A 9 9.68 -6.45 9.43
CA PHE A 9 9.26 -6.84 8.08
C PHE A 9 10.43 -7.19 7.15
N LEU A 10 11.53 -6.44 7.23
CA LEU A 10 12.71 -6.67 6.37
C LEU A 10 13.36 -8.02 6.68
N TYR A 11 13.49 -8.35 7.98
CA TYR A 11 14.00 -9.65 8.43
C TYR A 11 13.09 -10.79 8.01
N THR A 12 11.78 -10.62 8.18
CA THR A 12 10.81 -11.64 7.81
C THR A 12 10.85 -11.93 6.32
N PHE A 13 10.99 -10.89 5.48
CA PHE A 13 11.12 -11.06 4.04
C PHE A 13 12.40 -11.83 3.64
N ILE A 14 13.54 -11.48 4.23
CA ILE A 14 14.81 -12.18 4.00
C ILE A 14 14.73 -13.65 4.45
N LEU A 15 14.19 -13.88 5.65
CA LEU A 15 13.98 -15.23 6.18
C LEU A 15 13.05 -16.05 5.28
N ALA A 16 11.95 -15.46 4.79
CA ALA A 16 11.02 -16.13 3.89
C ALA A 16 11.71 -16.57 2.58
N ILE A 17 12.57 -15.73 2.00
CA ILE A 17 13.36 -16.07 0.81
C ILE A 17 14.34 -17.21 1.11
N ILE A 18 15.05 -17.15 2.24
CA ILE A 18 15.99 -18.20 2.66
C ILE A 18 15.25 -19.53 2.85
N PHE A 19 14.13 -19.53 3.57
CA PHE A 19 13.33 -20.72 3.83
C PHE A 19 12.80 -21.34 2.53
N LYS A 20 12.31 -20.50 1.61
CA LYS A 20 11.87 -20.94 0.28
C LYS A 20 13.03 -21.57 -0.51
N LYS A 21 14.23 -20.97 -0.48
CA LYS A 21 15.41 -21.48 -1.20
C LYS A 21 15.93 -22.79 -0.61
N LEU A 22 15.93 -22.91 0.72
CA LEU A 22 16.35 -24.11 1.45
C LEU A 22 15.26 -25.20 1.49
N LYS A 23 14.08 -24.96 0.91
CA LYS A 23 12.91 -25.84 0.91
C LYS A 23 12.55 -26.35 2.32
N ILE A 24 12.71 -25.48 3.33
CA ILE A 24 12.36 -25.80 4.70
C ILE A 24 10.84 -25.94 4.78
N SER A 25 10.36 -27.15 5.05
CA SER A 25 8.95 -27.42 5.28
C SER A 25 8.59 -27.08 6.73
N LEU A 26 7.69 -26.12 6.90
CA LEU A 26 7.03 -25.89 8.20
C LEU A 26 5.87 -26.87 8.36
N SER A 27 5.52 -27.21 9.60
CA SER A 27 4.32 -27.99 9.87
C SER A 27 3.08 -27.21 9.44
N SER A 28 2.06 -27.92 8.95
CA SER A 28 0.79 -27.33 8.49
C SER A 28 0.12 -26.48 9.58
N SER A 29 0.19 -26.92 10.84
CA SER A 29 -0.33 -26.17 11.99
C SER A 29 0.34 -24.81 12.16
N LEU A 30 1.65 -24.72 11.94
CA LEU A 30 2.42 -23.49 12.15
C LEU A 30 2.17 -22.49 11.01
N ILE A 31 2.04 -22.98 9.77
CA ILE A 31 1.63 -22.19 8.61
C ILE A 31 0.22 -21.62 8.83
N ASN A 32 -0.73 -22.46 9.22
CA ASN A 32 -2.10 -22.01 9.48
C ASN A 32 -2.16 -20.94 10.58
N PHE A 33 -1.39 -21.12 11.65
CA PHE A 33 -1.30 -20.11 12.73
C PHE A 33 -0.75 -18.77 12.22
N MET A 34 0.35 -18.79 11.48
CA MET A 34 0.94 -17.59 10.87
C MET A 34 -0.02 -16.92 9.87
N GLU A 35 -0.75 -17.71 9.10
CA GLU A 35 -1.71 -17.19 8.11
C GLU A 35 -2.91 -16.54 8.80
N LEU A 36 -3.48 -17.17 9.83
CA LEU A 36 -4.61 -16.63 10.59
C LEU A 36 -4.23 -15.32 11.29
N THR A 37 -3.08 -15.30 11.96
CA THR A 37 -2.57 -14.10 12.65
C THR A 37 -2.21 -12.98 11.67
N GLY A 38 -1.63 -13.33 10.51
CA GLY A 38 -1.37 -12.38 9.43
C GLY A 38 -2.66 -11.78 8.86
N LYS A 39 -3.67 -12.61 8.58
CA LYS A 39 -4.98 -12.17 8.07
C LYS A 39 -5.72 -11.28 9.06
N SER A 40 -5.66 -11.57 10.36
CA SER A 40 -6.29 -10.73 11.39
C SER A 40 -5.58 -9.39 11.60
N SER A 41 -4.31 -9.26 11.21
CA SER A 41 -3.53 -8.02 11.41
C SER A 41 -4.05 -6.87 10.55
N LEU A 42 -4.49 -7.12 9.31
CA LEU A 42 -5.01 -6.07 8.42
C LEU A 42 -6.25 -5.37 8.99
N PRO A 43 -7.30 -6.08 9.44
CA PRO A 43 -8.43 -5.48 10.15
C PRO A 43 -8.02 -4.67 11.38
N LEU A 44 -7.10 -5.17 12.20
CA LEU A 44 -6.63 -4.46 13.40
C LEU A 44 -5.91 -3.16 13.03
N MET A 45 -5.10 -3.16 11.97
CA MET A 45 -4.47 -1.97 11.44
C MET A 45 -5.50 -0.95 10.92
N LEU A 46 -6.56 -1.41 10.25
CA LEU A 46 -7.66 -0.56 9.78
C LEU A 46 -8.45 0.04 10.94
N ILE A 47 -8.68 -0.72 12.02
CA ILE A 47 -9.31 -0.22 13.24
C ILE A 47 -8.42 0.84 13.88
N SER A 48 -7.11 0.59 14.05
CA SER A 48 -6.16 1.58 14.59
C SER A 48 -6.19 2.88 13.76
N LEU A 49 -6.09 2.76 12.44
CA LEU A 49 -6.23 3.89 11.53
C LEU A 49 -7.56 4.62 11.77
N GLY A 50 -8.68 3.90 11.86
CA GLY A 50 -10.01 4.44 12.16
C GLY A 50 -10.09 5.20 13.49
N THR A 51 -9.44 4.72 14.55
CA THR A 51 -9.37 5.45 15.83
C THR A 51 -8.62 6.78 15.68
N ARG A 52 -7.56 6.79 14.86
CA ARG A 52 -6.85 8.02 14.55
C ARG A 52 -7.72 8.99 13.76
N LEU A 53 -8.56 8.46 12.86
CA LEU A 53 -9.48 9.26 12.07
C LEU A 53 -10.45 10.08 12.93
N ALA A 54 -10.91 9.52 14.04
CA ALA A 54 -11.81 10.21 14.96
C ALA A 54 -11.19 11.45 15.63
N SER A 55 -9.86 11.57 15.61
CA SER A 55 -9.10 12.65 16.23
C SER A 55 -8.47 13.65 15.24
N ILE A 56 -8.82 13.56 13.95
CA ILE A 56 -8.20 14.40 12.91
C ILE A 56 -8.71 15.84 12.99
N SER A 57 -7.81 16.81 12.80
CA SER A 57 -8.14 18.22 12.65
C SER A 57 -8.56 18.59 11.22
N PHE A 58 -9.25 19.74 11.03
CA PHE A 58 -9.60 20.22 9.68
C PHE A 58 -8.36 20.44 8.79
N GLU A 59 -7.26 20.91 9.37
CA GLU A 59 -5.99 21.12 8.65
C GLU A 59 -5.40 19.80 8.12
N ASP A 60 -5.42 18.74 8.94
CA ASP A 60 -4.95 17.41 8.55
C ASP A 60 -5.81 16.79 7.43
N VAL A 61 -7.13 17.05 7.44
CA VAL A 61 -8.05 16.65 6.36
C VAL A 61 -7.69 17.36 5.06
N PHE A 62 -7.53 18.68 5.10
CA PHE A 62 -7.19 19.48 3.93
C PHE A 62 -5.84 19.06 3.33
N LYS A 63 -4.81 18.86 4.18
CA LYS A 63 -3.52 18.29 3.78
C LYS A 63 -3.68 16.89 3.19
N GLY A 64 -4.52 16.05 3.80
CA GLY A 64 -4.84 14.71 3.32
C GLY A 64 -5.38 14.70 1.89
N ILE A 65 -6.34 15.57 1.59
CA ILE A 65 -6.94 15.72 0.25
C ILE A 65 -5.89 16.18 -0.77
N ILE A 66 -5.10 17.21 -0.42
CA ILE A 66 -4.05 17.74 -1.29
C ILE A 66 -3.02 16.66 -1.61
N TYR A 67 -2.49 15.99 -0.59
CA TYR A 67 -1.45 14.98 -0.77
C TYR A 67 -1.97 13.71 -1.46
N ALA A 68 -3.22 13.29 -1.19
CA ALA A 68 -3.84 12.19 -1.92
C ALA A 68 -4.02 12.51 -3.41
N SER A 69 -4.44 13.73 -3.73
CA SER A 69 -4.59 14.21 -5.12
C SER A 69 -3.24 14.32 -5.82
N LEU A 70 -2.24 14.90 -5.15
CA LEU A 70 -0.86 14.98 -5.65
C LEU A 70 -0.28 13.59 -5.92
N LYS A 71 -0.47 12.63 -4.99
CA LYS A 71 -0.05 11.24 -5.19
C LYS A 71 -0.66 10.65 -6.47
N PHE A 72 -1.96 10.86 -6.69
CA PHE A 72 -2.64 10.36 -7.89
C PHE A 72 -2.04 10.95 -9.17
N ILE A 73 -1.84 12.28 -9.20
CA ILE A 73 -1.24 12.97 -10.35
C ILE A 73 0.18 12.46 -10.60
N VAL A 74 1.01 12.37 -9.56
CA VAL A 74 2.39 11.89 -9.66
C VAL A 74 2.44 10.45 -10.16
N ASN A 75 1.62 9.55 -9.61
CA ASN A 75 1.54 8.17 -10.06
C ASN A 75 1.11 8.08 -11.54
N PHE A 76 0.12 8.87 -11.95
CA PHE A 76 -0.35 8.88 -13.34
C PHE A 76 0.71 9.42 -14.31
N SER A 77 1.44 10.48 -13.92
CA SER A 77 2.56 11.00 -14.71
C SER A 77 3.69 9.97 -14.81
N LEU A 78 4.08 9.34 -13.71
CA LEU A 78 5.11 8.29 -13.68
C LEU A 78 4.70 7.08 -14.51
N LEU A 79 3.41 6.72 -14.50
CA LEU A 79 2.86 5.67 -15.32
C LEU A 79 3.10 5.95 -16.82
N ILE A 80 2.67 7.13 -17.30
CA ILE A 80 2.79 7.50 -18.71
C ILE A 80 4.25 7.57 -19.15
N LEU A 81 5.11 8.18 -18.31
CA LEU A 81 6.53 8.31 -18.60
C LEU A 81 7.19 6.93 -18.68
N SER A 82 6.95 6.07 -17.69
CA SER A 82 7.55 4.73 -17.65
C SER A 82 7.03 3.85 -18.77
N ALA A 83 5.73 3.91 -19.10
CA ALA A 83 5.17 3.16 -20.22
C ALA A 83 5.82 3.52 -21.56
N LYS A 84 6.13 4.81 -21.77
CA LYS A 84 6.85 5.28 -22.96
C LYS A 84 8.32 4.85 -22.96
N ILE A 85 9.03 5.05 -21.85
CA ILE A 85 10.47 4.74 -21.74
C ILE A 85 10.73 3.25 -21.92
N PHE A 86 9.94 2.40 -21.24
CA PHE A 86 10.14 0.95 -21.28
C PHE A 86 9.38 0.26 -22.42
N SER A 87 8.62 1.01 -23.22
CA SER A 87 7.81 0.47 -24.32
C SER A 87 6.98 -0.76 -23.90
N LEU A 88 6.38 -0.68 -22.70
CA LEU A 88 5.63 -1.78 -22.11
C LEU A 88 4.43 -2.13 -23.00
N LYS A 89 4.28 -3.42 -23.33
CA LYS A 89 3.19 -3.93 -24.19
C LYS A 89 2.49 -5.12 -23.54
N GLY A 90 1.23 -5.32 -23.90
CA GLY A 90 0.45 -6.46 -23.43
C GLY A 90 0.41 -6.56 -21.91
N LEU A 91 0.58 -7.76 -21.37
CA LEU A 91 0.37 -8.09 -19.95
C LEU A 91 1.22 -7.25 -18.98
N GLU A 92 2.46 -6.93 -19.33
CA GLU A 92 3.36 -6.14 -18.48
C GLU A 92 2.81 -4.73 -18.24
N PHE A 93 2.25 -4.12 -19.28
CA PHE A 93 1.59 -2.82 -19.17
C PHE A 93 0.35 -2.90 -18.27
N TYR A 94 -0.49 -3.94 -18.42
CA TYR A 94 -1.66 -4.14 -17.55
C TYR A 94 -1.28 -4.26 -16.08
N VAL A 95 -0.32 -5.13 -15.76
CA VAL A 95 0.14 -5.31 -14.37
C VAL A 95 0.72 -4.00 -13.84
N PHE A 96 1.53 -3.30 -14.63
CA PHE A 96 2.12 -2.03 -14.23
C PHE A 96 1.06 -0.96 -13.93
N VAL A 97 0.03 -0.82 -14.78
CA VAL A 97 -1.08 0.10 -14.56
C VAL A 97 -1.86 -0.26 -13.30
N LEU A 98 -2.19 -1.53 -13.12
CA LEU A 98 -2.91 -2.01 -11.94
C LEU A 98 -2.13 -1.76 -10.65
N GLN A 99 -0.79 -1.92 -10.65
CA GLN A 99 0.03 -1.65 -9.46
C GLN A 99 0.07 -0.14 -9.13
N ASN A 100 0.17 0.72 -10.13
CA ASN A 100 0.23 2.18 -9.93
C ASN A 100 -1.09 2.78 -9.43
N ILE A 101 -2.20 2.11 -9.71
CA ILE A 101 -3.53 2.57 -9.33
C ILE A 101 -3.91 2.18 -7.90
N LEU A 102 -3.13 1.35 -7.22
CA LEU A 102 -3.46 0.93 -5.85
C LEU A 102 -3.53 2.14 -4.90
N PRO A 103 -4.49 2.14 -3.95
CA PRO A 103 -4.60 3.19 -2.94
C PRO A 103 -3.35 3.23 -2.04
N SER A 104 -3.26 4.23 -1.16
CA SER A 104 -2.09 4.36 -0.28
C SER A 104 -1.97 3.18 0.69
N ALA A 105 -0.73 2.70 0.91
CA ALA A 105 -0.49 1.54 1.75
C ALA A 105 -0.67 1.86 3.25
N ILE A 106 -1.45 1.03 3.94
CA ILE A 106 -1.68 1.14 5.40
C ILE A 106 -0.38 0.99 6.20
N LEU A 107 0.61 0.28 5.66
CA LEU A 107 1.91 0.11 6.32
C LEU A 107 2.63 1.45 6.56
N ASN A 108 2.43 2.45 5.69
CA ASN A 108 2.99 3.78 5.87
C ASN A 108 2.42 4.46 7.13
N TYR A 109 1.14 4.22 7.44
CA TYR A 109 0.53 4.69 8.68
C TYR A 109 1.18 4.03 9.89
N VAL A 110 1.36 2.70 9.89
CA VAL A 110 2.00 1.99 11.02
C VAL A 110 3.41 2.49 11.28
N PHE A 111 4.19 2.79 10.23
CA PHE A 111 5.50 3.39 10.41
C PHE A 111 5.41 4.81 10.99
N CYS A 112 4.49 5.63 10.50
CA CYS A 112 4.30 6.98 11.01
C CYS A 112 3.80 7.00 12.45
N GLU A 113 2.96 6.05 12.84
CA GLU A 113 2.51 5.83 14.21
C GLU A 113 3.69 5.38 15.09
N LYS A 114 4.44 4.35 14.66
CA LYS A 114 5.62 3.83 15.39
C LYS A 114 6.70 4.90 15.60
N TYR A 115 6.95 5.75 14.61
CA TYR A 115 8.01 6.76 14.64
C TYR A 115 7.50 8.18 14.98
N ASN A 116 6.24 8.33 15.39
CA ASN A 116 5.62 9.62 15.71
C ASN A 116 5.79 10.69 14.61
N LYS A 117 5.60 10.29 13.34
CA LYS A 117 5.71 11.16 12.16
C LYS A 117 4.32 11.46 11.58
N ASN A 118 3.64 12.47 12.13
CA ASN A 118 2.35 12.98 11.65
C ASN A 118 1.34 11.89 11.20
N PRO A 119 1.01 10.90 12.05
CA PRO A 119 0.11 9.80 11.70
C PRO A 119 -1.29 10.28 11.30
N ASN A 120 -1.75 11.43 11.80
CA ASN A 120 -3.03 12.06 11.40
C ASN A 120 -3.08 12.31 9.90
N ILE A 121 -2.09 13.05 9.38
CA ILE A 121 -2.04 13.43 7.97
C ILE A 121 -1.99 12.16 7.09
N VAL A 122 -1.18 11.17 7.48
CA VAL A 122 -1.05 9.93 6.71
C VAL A 122 -2.34 9.11 6.73
N SER A 123 -3.04 9.06 7.86
CA SER A 123 -4.36 8.42 7.94
C SER A 123 -5.40 9.11 7.04
N SER A 124 -5.39 10.44 6.98
CA SER A 124 -6.23 11.23 6.06
C SER A 124 -5.89 10.91 4.60
N ILE A 125 -4.60 10.89 4.24
CA ILE A 125 -4.15 10.54 2.88
C ILE A 125 -4.67 9.15 2.49
N ILE A 126 -4.55 8.16 3.39
CA ILE A 126 -5.02 6.80 3.12
C ILE A 126 -6.53 6.81 2.89
N LEU A 127 -7.32 7.43 3.78
CA LEU A 127 -8.78 7.52 3.61
C LEU A 127 -9.15 8.16 2.27
N PHE A 128 -8.62 9.35 1.95
CA PHE A 128 -8.99 10.05 0.72
C PHE A 128 -8.52 9.28 -0.51
N SER A 129 -7.34 8.65 -0.47
CA SER A 129 -6.88 7.80 -1.57
C SER A 129 -7.79 6.60 -1.78
N THR A 130 -8.28 5.98 -0.70
CA THR A 130 -9.21 4.84 -0.77
C THR A 130 -10.58 5.27 -1.27
N LEU A 131 -11.10 6.42 -0.85
CA LEU A 131 -12.36 6.97 -1.36
C LEU A 131 -12.26 7.33 -2.84
N LEU A 132 -11.19 8.02 -3.25
CA LEU A 132 -10.90 8.31 -4.65
C LEU A 132 -10.81 7.02 -5.47
N SER A 133 -10.28 5.94 -4.87
CA SER A 133 -10.11 4.63 -5.52
C SER A 133 -11.43 4.02 -5.98
N LEU A 134 -12.52 4.26 -5.27
CA LEU A 134 -13.85 3.80 -5.67
C LEU A 134 -14.28 4.36 -7.03
N ILE A 135 -13.78 5.54 -7.41
CA ILE A 135 -14.10 6.22 -8.67
C ILE A 135 -13.03 5.91 -9.71
N TYR A 136 -11.74 6.09 -9.38
CA TYR A 136 -10.69 5.97 -10.39
C TYR A 136 -10.42 4.52 -10.81
N LEU A 137 -10.57 3.52 -9.93
CA LEU A 137 -10.33 2.11 -10.30
C LEU A 137 -11.24 1.65 -11.42
N PRO A 138 -12.59 1.76 -11.30
CA PRO A 138 -13.46 1.33 -12.37
C PRO A 138 -13.20 2.09 -13.67
N LEU A 139 -12.91 3.40 -13.61
CA LEU A 139 -12.59 4.20 -14.80
C LEU A 139 -11.37 3.67 -15.54
N VAL A 140 -10.28 3.38 -14.82
CA VAL A 140 -9.06 2.88 -15.46
C VAL A 140 -9.22 1.43 -15.93
N ILE A 141 -9.95 0.59 -15.19
CA ILE A 141 -10.25 -0.77 -15.65
C ILE A 141 -11.06 -0.75 -16.96
N ILE A 142 -12.07 0.12 -17.06
CA ILE A 142 -12.85 0.31 -18.30
C ILE A 142 -11.95 0.80 -19.44
N PHE A 143 -11.06 1.76 -19.16
CA PHE A 143 -10.10 2.25 -20.15
C PHE A 143 -9.17 1.14 -20.64
N LEU A 144 -8.61 0.34 -19.73
CA LEU A 144 -7.75 -0.80 -20.05
C LEU A 144 -8.47 -1.85 -20.90
N ASN A 145 -9.73 -2.17 -20.58
CA ASN A 145 -10.53 -3.12 -21.35
C ASN A 145 -10.92 -2.60 -22.74
N LYS A 146 -10.89 -1.29 -22.99
CA LYS A 146 -11.09 -0.70 -24.32
C LYS A 146 -9.82 -0.66 -25.17
N VAL A 147 -8.65 -0.80 -24.56
CA VAL A 147 -7.33 -0.71 -25.21
C VAL A 147 -6.77 -2.11 -25.54
N SER A 148 -7.41 -3.19 -25.06
CA SER A 148 -7.18 -4.58 -25.52
C SER A 148 -7.82 -4.83 -26.88
#